data_AF-A0A1E1GK91-F1
#
_entry.id   AF-A0A1E1GK91-F1
#
_cell.length_a   1.000
_cell.length_b   1.000
_cell.length_c   1.000
_cell.angle_alpha   90.00
_cell.angle_beta   90.00
_cell.angle_gamma   90.00
#
_symmetry.space_group_name_H-M   'P 1'
#
loop_
_entity.id
_entity.type
_entity.pdbx_description
1 polymer ?
#
loop_
_entity_poly.entity_id
_entity_poly.type
_entity_poly.pdbx_seq_one_letter_code
_entity_poly.pdbx_strand_id
1 'polypeptide(L)'
;RSNSQLPVCLRVIGYLRRMDVFTEAELRVKFLQARSTWLNSILAAIPEEDAYFHITKTIEACRVHLFDIITQYRAIFSDDDPLVPPAGGLVAVNEGAIFHGWVVQKVAEFLETLERDMQRGVGSRLDSLLGQCMYFGLSFSRVGADFRGQLAPMFQRVAVDTFCGAVQEAVEKFQEDMNLYTLIALPSVLGGTIPPMAPTPQPGSLQPPMSLLDFQPLACFLNNILT
;
A
#
# COMPACT_ATOMS: atom_id res chain seq x y z
N ARG A 1 -6.57 25.72 9.84
CA ARG A 1 -5.41 25.17 10.60
C ARG A 1 -4.41 24.67 9.57
N SER A 2 -3.32 25.40 9.34
CA SER A 2 -2.40 25.22 8.21
C SER A 2 -1.14 24.43 8.58
N ASN A 3 -0.45 23.89 7.57
CA ASN A 3 0.88 23.30 7.75
C ASN A 3 1.86 24.38 8.23
N SER A 4 2.10 24.42 9.54
CA SER A 4 3.01 25.40 10.14
C SER A 4 4.45 24.92 10.00
N GLN A 5 5.36 25.78 9.54
CA GLN A 5 6.78 25.45 9.45
C GLN A 5 7.41 25.31 10.84
N LEU A 6 8.50 24.54 10.95
CA LEU A 6 9.22 24.28 12.20
C LEU A 6 9.55 25.56 13.01
N PRO A 7 10.04 26.67 12.40
CA PRO A 7 10.34 27.89 13.16
C PRO A 7 9.12 28.50 13.87
N VAL A 8 7.93 28.37 13.28
CA VAL A 8 6.69 28.85 13.88
C VAL A 8 6.31 27.96 15.07
N CYS A 9 6.44 26.64 14.93
CA CYS A 9 6.16 25.70 16.02
C CYS A 9 7.10 25.91 17.21
N LEU A 10 8.40 26.07 16.97
CA LEU A 10 9.38 26.39 18.01
C LEU A 10 9.01 27.68 18.75
N ARG A 11 8.59 28.72 18.02
CA ARG A 11 8.18 29.99 18.62
C ARG A 11 6.94 29.83 19.50
N VAL A 12 5.89 29.17 18.99
CA VAL A 12 4.63 28.97 19.73
C VAL A 12 4.86 28.11 20.97
N ILE A 13 5.53 26.97 20.84
CA ILE A 13 5.84 26.10 21.98
C ILE A 13 6.76 26.83 22.98
N GLY A 14 7.73 27.61 22.51
CA GLY A 14 8.59 28.43 23.37
C GLY A 14 7.85 29.55 24.12
N TYR A 15 6.76 30.10 23.58
CA TYR A 15 5.88 30.98 24.34
C TYR A 15 5.07 30.21 25.38
N LEU A 16 4.48 29.07 25.00
CA LEU A 16 3.67 28.26 25.91
C LEU A 16 4.49 27.72 27.10
N ARG A 17 5.75 27.29 26.87
CA ARG A 17 6.69 26.91 27.93
C ARG A 17 6.95 28.07 28.91
N ARG A 18 7.17 29.29 28.40
CA ARG A 18 7.41 30.47 29.25
C ARG A 18 6.19 30.93 30.04
N MET A 19 4.99 30.64 29.54
CA MET A 19 3.75 30.96 30.26
C MET A 19 3.49 30.00 31.42
N ASP A 20 4.16 28.83 31.45
CA ASP A 20 4.06 27.82 32.51
C ASP A 20 2.62 27.34 32.78
N VAL A 21 1.78 27.35 31.75
CA VAL A 21 0.35 26.93 31.82
C VAL A 21 0.20 25.43 31.51
N PHE A 22 1.21 24.82 30.89
CA PHE A 22 1.19 23.41 30.48
C PHE A 22 2.48 22.73 30.93
N THR A 23 2.35 21.51 31.43
CA THR A 23 3.47 20.58 31.60
C THR A 23 4.07 20.19 30.26
N GLU A 24 5.30 19.70 30.26
CA GLU A 24 5.98 19.29 29.03
C GLU A 24 5.24 18.12 28.33
N ALA A 25 4.68 17.18 29.11
CA ALA A 25 3.81 16.12 28.59
C ALA A 25 2.54 16.67 27.90
N GLU A 26 1.89 17.68 28.48
CA GLU A 26 0.72 18.32 27.87
C GLU A 26 1.07 19.06 26.58
N LEU A 27 2.24 19.71 26.51
CA LEU A 27 2.72 20.36 25.30
C LEU A 27 2.94 19.35 24.16
N ARG A 28 3.56 18.20 24.47
CA ARG A 28 3.73 17.09 23.52
C ARG A 28 2.40 16.60 22.98
N VAL A 29 1.45 16.32 23.88
CA VAL A 29 0.11 15.85 23.51
C VAL A 29 -0.61 16.88 22.64
N LYS A 30 -0.61 18.16 23.03
CA LYS A 30 -1.25 19.22 22.25
C LYS A 30 -0.63 19.40 20.88
N PHE A 31 0.70 19.32 20.77
CA PHE A 31 1.39 19.35 19.48
C PHE A 31 0.94 18.19 18.57
N LEU A 32 0.98 16.96 19.08
CA LEU A 32 0.60 15.76 18.33
C LEU A 32 -0.89 15.77 17.96
N GLN A 33 -1.78 16.24 18.83
CA GLN A 33 -3.21 16.40 18.54
C GLN A 33 -3.46 17.42 17.43
N ALA A 34 -2.80 18.58 17.49
CA ALA A 34 -2.92 19.61 16.46
C ALA A 34 -2.42 19.10 15.10
N ARG A 35 -1.29 18.39 15.09
CA ARG A 35 -0.73 17.77 13.89
C ARG A 35 -1.57 16.63 13.34
N SER A 36 -2.15 15.80 14.20
CA SER A 36 -3.08 14.73 13.80
C SER A 36 -4.33 15.30 13.18
N THR A 37 -4.92 16.34 13.78
CA THR A 37 -6.11 17.00 13.22
C THR A 37 -5.82 17.57 11.84
N TRP A 38 -4.66 18.19 11.66
CA TRP A 38 -4.24 18.71 10.36
C TRP A 38 -4.00 17.58 9.34
N LEU A 39 -3.25 16.53 9.71
CA LEU A 39 -3.01 15.38 8.83
C LEU A 39 -4.33 14.73 8.39
N ASN A 40 -5.25 14.49 9.33
CA ASN A 40 -6.55 13.91 9.04
C ASN A 40 -7.35 14.80 8.06
N SER A 41 -7.21 16.12 8.14
CA SER A 41 -7.86 17.02 7.16
C SER A 41 -7.24 16.93 5.76
N ILE A 42 -5.95 16.62 5.65
CA ILE A 42 -5.30 16.36 4.36
C ILE A 42 -5.77 15.02 3.79
N LEU A 43 -5.79 13.97 4.62
CA LEU A 43 -6.21 12.64 4.20
C LEU A 43 -7.70 12.63 3.80
N ALA A 44 -8.57 13.28 4.57
CA ALA A 44 -10.00 13.39 4.26
C ALA A 44 -10.31 14.20 2.98
N ALA A 45 -9.33 14.95 2.45
CA ALA A 45 -9.46 15.66 1.19
C ALA A 45 -9.09 14.79 -0.03
N ILE A 46 -8.58 13.58 0.17
CA ILE A 46 -8.25 12.65 -0.92
C ILE A 46 -9.55 12.01 -1.42
N PRO A 47 -9.85 12.07 -2.73
CA PRO A 47 -11.01 11.39 -3.31
C PRO A 47 -10.99 9.88 -3.04
N GLU A 48 -12.11 9.35 -2.55
CA GLU A 48 -12.26 7.93 -2.22
C GLU A 48 -12.89 7.10 -3.35
N GLU A 49 -13.30 7.68 -4.48
CA GLU A 49 -14.06 6.96 -5.52
C GLU A 49 -13.27 5.81 -6.16
N ASP A 50 -11.99 6.05 -6.49
CA ASP A 50 -11.08 5.05 -7.04
C ASP A 50 -10.10 4.59 -5.95
N ALA A 51 -10.17 3.31 -5.58
CA ALA A 51 -9.37 2.76 -4.47
C ALA A 51 -7.87 2.80 -4.75
N TYR A 52 -7.43 2.53 -5.99
CA TYR A 52 -6.01 2.58 -6.35
C TYR A 52 -5.45 4.01 -6.24
N PHE A 53 -6.22 5.00 -6.73
CA PHE A 53 -5.90 6.41 -6.64
C PHE A 53 -5.86 6.88 -5.18
N HIS A 54 -6.87 6.51 -4.39
CA HIS A 54 -6.96 6.85 -2.98
C HIS A 54 -5.76 6.31 -2.19
N ILE A 55 -5.39 5.02 -2.37
CA ILE A 55 -4.21 4.43 -1.73
C ILE A 55 -2.94 5.17 -2.16
N THR A 56 -2.73 5.37 -3.46
CA THR A 56 -1.52 6.02 -3.98
C THR A 56 -1.33 7.40 -3.33
N LYS A 57 -2.40 8.19 -3.28
CA LYS A 57 -2.38 9.53 -2.67
C LYS A 57 -2.22 9.47 -1.16
N THR A 58 -2.82 8.48 -0.51
CA THR A 58 -2.66 8.26 0.94
C THR A 58 -1.22 7.90 1.28
N ILE A 59 -0.56 7.02 0.52
CA ILE A 59 0.86 6.67 0.70
C ILE A 59 1.74 7.92 0.56
N GLU A 60 1.52 8.71 -0.49
CA GLU A 60 2.27 9.95 -0.74
C GLU A 60 2.11 10.94 0.42
N ALA A 61 0.86 11.23 0.82
CA ALA A 61 0.54 12.18 1.87
C ALA A 61 1.07 11.72 3.24
N CYS A 62 0.81 10.47 3.63
CA CYS A 62 1.30 9.89 4.88
C CYS A 62 2.82 9.94 4.95
N ARG A 63 3.52 9.47 3.92
CA ARG A 63 4.99 9.44 3.91
C ARG A 63 5.60 10.81 4.14
N VAL A 64 5.14 11.82 3.41
CA VAL A 64 5.68 13.19 3.51
C VAL A 64 5.31 13.80 4.86
N HIS A 65 4.03 13.80 5.21
CA HIS A 65 3.54 14.59 6.34
C HIS A 65 3.84 13.94 7.69
N LEU A 66 3.80 12.62 7.80
CA LEU A 66 4.22 11.96 9.05
C LEU A 66 5.72 12.15 9.28
N PHE A 67 6.56 12.09 8.24
CA PHE A 67 8.00 12.34 8.39
C PHE A 67 8.28 13.77 8.87
N ASP A 68 7.58 14.76 8.30
CA ASP A 68 7.67 16.16 8.74
C ASP A 68 7.26 16.32 10.20
N ILE A 69 6.14 15.72 10.61
CA ILE A 69 5.64 15.80 11.99
C ILE A 69 6.65 15.16 12.95
N ILE A 70 7.20 14.00 12.62
CA ILE A 70 8.20 13.29 13.42
C ILE A 70 9.47 14.14 13.58
N THR A 71 9.97 14.69 12.47
CA THR A 71 11.18 15.52 12.49
C THR A 71 10.96 16.79 13.31
N GLN A 72 9.80 17.44 13.16
CA GLN A 72 9.46 18.61 13.94
C GLN A 72 9.30 18.28 15.42
N TYR A 73 8.66 17.16 15.75
CA TYR A 73 8.51 16.71 17.13
C TYR A 73 9.87 16.56 17.79
N ARG A 74 10.79 15.79 17.18
CA ARG A 74 12.15 15.57 17.71
C ARG A 74 12.97 16.84 17.84
N ALA A 75 12.74 17.83 16.97
CA ALA A 75 13.40 19.13 17.04
C ALA A 75 12.85 20.03 18.16
N ILE A 76 11.60 19.83 18.59
CA ILE A 76 10.93 20.64 19.62
C ILE A 76 11.07 20.00 21.01
N PHE A 77 10.89 18.69 21.07
CA PHE A 77 10.88 17.86 22.26
C PHE A 77 12.08 16.91 22.16
N SER A 78 13.19 17.29 22.79
CA SER A 78 14.39 16.46 22.85
C SER A 78 14.13 15.29 23.80
N ASP A 79 13.90 14.10 23.26
CA ASP A 79 13.71 12.88 24.05
C ASP A 79 15.05 12.20 24.42
N ASP A 80 16.18 12.75 23.95
CA ASP A 80 17.55 12.22 24.10
C ASP A 80 18.40 13.05 25.10
N ASP A 81 17.99 13.14 26.37
CA ASP A 81 18.98 13.42 27.43
C ASP A 81 18.97 12.31 28.50
N PRO A 82 19.56 11.14 28.20
CA PRO A 82 19.73 10.04 29.17
C PRO A 82 20.68 10.38 30.34
N LEU A 83 21.26 11.59 30.39
CA LEU A 83 22.24 11.98 31.42
C LEU A 83 21.66 12.77 32.59
N VAL A 84 20.37 13.13 32.56
CA VAL A 84 19.72 13.79 33.70
C VAL A 84 18.87 12.77 34.45
N PRO A 85 19.34 12.23 35.60
CA PRO A 85 18.48 11.45 36.46
C PRO A 85 17.27 12.30 36.86
N PRO A 86 16.06 11.73 36.96
CA PRO A 86 14.86 12.48 37.29
C PRO A 86 15.08 13.19 38.63
N ALA A 87 15.09 14.52 38.59
CA ALA A 87 15.14 15.34 39.79
C ALA A 87 13.79 15.19 40.52
N GLY A 88 13.74 14.25 41.45
CA GLY A 88 12.57 13.96 42.27
C GLY A 88 11.87 12.67 41.83
N GLY A 89 11.77 11.70 42.75
CA GLY A 89 11.18 10.37 42.58
C GLY A 89 9.66 10.34 42.33
N LEU A 90 9.16 11.22 41.47
CA LEU A 90 7.85 11.09 40.86
C LEU A 90 7.95 10.13 39.68
N VAL A 91 6.89 9.34 39.46
CA VAL A 91 6.75 8.42 38.33
C VAL A 91 7.09 9.19 37.06
N ALA A 92 8.26 8.93 36.48
CA ALA A 92 8.68 9.54 35.23
C ALA A 92 7.66 9.08 34.18
N VAL A 93 6.71 9.96 33.83
CA VAL A 93 5.91 9.76 32.63
C VAL A 93 6.94 9.59 31.53
N ASN A 94 6.98 8.40 30.91
CA ASN A 94 7.90 8.18 29.80
C ASN A 94 7.43 9.06 28.66
N GLU A 95 7.91 10.30 28.60
CA GLU A 95 7.43 11.30 27.67
C GLU A 95 7.70 10.88 26.23
N GLY A 96 8.75 10.10 26.00
CA GLY A 96 9.03 9.42 24.73
C GLY A 96 8.00 8.35 24.37
N ALA A 97 7.35 7.69 25.35
CA ALA A 97 6.27 6.75 25.08
C ALA A 97 5.03 7.43 24.46
N ILE A 98 4.79 8.72 24.75
CA ILE A 98 3.73 9.51 24.10
C ILE A 98 3.98 9.58 22.59
N PHE A 99 5.23 9.88 22.21
CA PHE A 99 5.63 9.96 20.81
C PHE A 99 5.58 8.60 20.12
N HIS A 100 6.17 7.56 20.73
CA HIS A 100 6.17 6.22 20.16
C HIS A 100 4.76 5.66 20.00
N GLY A 101 3.89 5.82 21.01
CA GLY A 101 2.49 5.43 20.93
C GLY A 101 1.76 6.13 19.79
N TRP A 102 2.01 7.42 19.60
CA TRP A 102 1.44 8.18 18.49
C TRP A 102 1.92 7.67 17.12
N VAL A 103 3.22 7.39 16.95
CA VAL A 103 3.76 6.87 15.69
C VAL A 103 3.15 5.51 15.36
N VAL A 104 3.08 4.60 16.34
CA VAL A 104 2.45 3.28 16.19
C VAL A 104 0.99 3.42 15.78
N GLN A 105 0.25 4.31 16.43
CA GLN A 105 -1.15 4.58 16.07
C GLN A 105 -1.28 5.06 14.62
N LYS A 106 -0.42 5.98 14.16
CA LYS A 106 -0.49 6.49 12.78
C LYS A 106 -0.14 5.43 11.74
N VAL A 107 0.79 4.54 12.05
CA VAL A 107 1.09 3.38 11.18
C VAL A 107 -0.10 2.43 11.14
N ALA A 108 -0.75 2.15 12.27
CA ALA A 108 -1.94 1.30 12.31
C ALA A 108 -3.10 1.88 11.49
N GLU A 109 -3.41 3.17 11.65
CA GLU A 109 -4.44 3.87 10.87
C GLU A 109 -4.16 3.82 9.34
N PHE A 110 -2.88 3.91 8.95
CA PHE A 110 -2.47 3.75 7.56
C PHE A 110 -2.69 2.32 7.06
N LEU A 111 -2.30 1.30 7.84
CA LEU A 111 -2.46 -0.10 7.46
C LEU A 111 -3.94 -0.50 7.36
N GLU A 112 -4.79 -0.02 8.26
CA GLU A 112 -6.25 -0.22 8.19
C GLU A 112 -6.85 0.41 6.92
N THR A 113 -6.40 1.61 6.56
CA THR A 113 -6.81 2.27 5.32
C THR A 113 -6.35 1.50 4.09
N LEU A 114 -5.10 1.06 4.09
CA LEU A 114 -4.54 0.24 3.02
C LEU A 114 -5.33 -1.06 2.84
N GLU A 115 -5.63 -1.79 3.92
CA GLU A 115 -6.40 -3.03 3.86
C GLU A 115 -7.81 -2.80 3.31
N ARG A 116 -8.51 -1.78 3.82
CA ARG A 116 -9.86 -1.42 3.38
C ARG A 116 -9.91 -1.12 1.89
N ASP A 117 -9.00 -0.31 1.38
CA ASP A 117 -9.01 0.05 -0.03
C ASP A 117 -8.53 -1.08 -0.93
N MET A 118 -7.61 -1.91 -0.46
CA MET A 118 -7.21 -3.11 -1.18
C MET A 118 -8.38 -4.10 -1.34
N GLN A 119 -9.23 -4.24 -0.33
CA GLN A 119 -10.46 -5.06 -0.40
C GLN A 119 -11.51 -4.50 -1.37
N ARG A 120 -11.50 -3.19 -1.64
CA ARG A 120 -12.38 -2.57 -2.64
C ARG A 120 -11.97 -2.85 -4.09
N GLY A 121 -10.74 -3.35 -4.29
CA GLY A 121 -10.19 -3.70 -5.59
C GLY A 121 -9.26 -2.61 -6.14
N VAL A 122 -8.00 -2.99 -6.37
CA VAL A 122 -6.93 -2.08 -6.83
C VAL A 122 -6.46 -2.36 -8.26
N GLY A 123 -7.21 -3.19 -8.98
CA GLY A 123 -6.89 -3.62 -10.34
C GLY A 123 -5.57 -4.42 -10.43
N SER A 124 -4.96 -4.40 -11.61
CA SER A 124 -3.76 -5.21 -11.92
C SER A 124 -2.43 -4.64 -11.41
N ARG A 125 -2.42 -3.46 -10.79
CA ARG A 125 -1.21 -2.71 -10.40
C ARG A 125 -0.83 -2.91 -8.94
N LEU A 126 -1.06 -4.11 -8.41
CA LEU A 126 -0.78 -4.46 -7.03
C LEU A 126 0.72 -4.39 -6.70
N ASP A 127 1.57 -4.72 -7.67
CA ASP A 127 3.03 -4.64 -7.61
C ASP A 127 3.54 -3.20 -7.36
N SER A 128 2.94 -2.23 -8.06
CA SER A 128 3.26 -0.81 -7.91
C SER A 128 2.93 -0.33 -6.48
N LEU A 129 1.75 -0.68 -5.96
CA LEU A 129 1.34 -0.35 -4.59
C LEU A 129 2.26 -1.00 -3.56
N LEU A 130 2.66 -2.26 -3.76
CA LEU A 130 3.59 -2.95 -2.88
C LEU A 130 4.94 -2.23 -2.83
N GLY A 131 5.49 -1.86 -4.00
CA GLY A 131 6.73 -1.11 -4.10
C GLY A 131 6.68 0.23 -3.35
N GLN A 132 5.57 0.97 -3.51
CA GLN A 132 5.36 2.24 -2.81
C GLN A 132 5.24 2.06 -1.29
N CYS A 133 4.49 1.06 -0.82
CA CYS A 133 4.36 0.75 0.61
C CYS A 133 5.69 0.29 1.22
N MET A 134 6.46 -0.54 0.50
CA MET A 134 7.78 -0.99 0.93
C MET A 134 8.76 0.18 1.05
N TYR A 135 8.76 1.09 0.08
CA TYR A 135 9.58 2.31 0.16
C TYR A 135 9.16 3.20 1.33
N PHE A 136 7.86 3.38 1.55
CA PHE A 136 7.34 4.12 2.70
C PHE A 136 7.79 3.49 4.03
N GLY A 137 7.58 2.18 4.22
CA GLY A 137 8.03 1.48 5.43
C GLY A 137 9.55 1.55 5.66
N LEU A 138 10.34 1.41 4.58
CA LEU A 138 11.80 1.59 4.65
C LEU A 138 12.18 3.00 5.10
N SER A 139 11.50 4.04 4.59
CA SER A 139 11.78 5.42 5.01
C SER A 139 11.53 5.65 6.51
N PHE A 140 10.62 4.88 7.11
CA PHE A 140 10.25 4.95 8.53
C PHE A 140 11.11 4.05 9.44
N SER A 141 11.96 3.20 8.87
CA SER A 141 12.95 2.43 9.65
C SER A 141 13.89 3.33 10.47
N ARG A 142 14.24 4.51 9.93
CA ARG A 142 15.11 5.50 10.59
C ARG A 142 14.53 6.09 11.88
N VAL A 143 13.20 6.04 12.02
CA VAL A 143 12.48 6.57 13.19
C VAL A 143 11.93 5.45 14.07
N GLY A 144 12.34 4.20 13.82
CA GLY A 144 11.95 3.02 14.58
C GLY A 144 10.54 2.49 14.28
N ALA A 145 9.97 2.82 13.12
CA ALA A 145 8.59 2.50 12.76
C ALA A 145 8.50 1.72 11.43
N ASP A 146 9.39 0.75 11.22
CA ASP A 146 9.35 -0.12 10.05
C ASP A 146 8.15 -1.08 10.13
N PHE A 147 7.20 -0.93 9.20
CA PHE A 147 6.00 -1.76 9.13
C PHE A 147 6.01 -2.77 7.98
N ARG A 148 7.13 -2.92 7.26
CA ARG A 148 7.20 -3.80 6.07
C ARG A 148 6.86 -5.26 6.39
N GLY A 149 7.17 -5.71 7.61
CA GLY A 149 6.81 -7.05 8.08
C GLY A 149 5.29 -7.33 8.10
N GLN A 150 4.46 -6.28 8.12
CA GLN A 150 3.00 -6.40 8.10
C GLN A 150 2.41 -6.38 6.68
N LEU A 151 3.16 -5.90 5.68
CA LEU A 151 2.65 -5.73 4.31
C LEU A 151 2.48 -7.08 3.59
N ALA A 152 3.46 -7.99 3.73
CA ALA A 152 3.46 -9.26 3.00
C ALA A 152 2.14 -10.05 3.09
N PRO A 153 1.56 -10.33 4.29
CA PRO A 153 0.31 -11.08 4.37
C PRO A 153 -0.89 -10.34 3.75
N MET A 154 -0.91 -9.00 3.79
CA MET A 154 -1.99 -8.20 3.21
C MET A 154 -2.00 -8.30 1.68
N PHE A 155 -0.83 -8.11 1.06
CA PHE A 155 -0.67 -8.19 -0.39
C PHE A 155 -0.82 -9.62 -0.91
N GLN A 156 -0.34 -10.61 -0.17
CA GLN A 156 -0.54 -12.01 -0.53
C GLN A 156 -2.01 -12.39 -0.58
N ARG A 157 -2.81 -11.97 0.43
CA ARG A 157 -4.25 -12.25 0.45
C ARG A 157 -4.93 -11.74 -0.81
N VAL A 158 -4.70 -10.48 -1.16
CA VAL A 158 -5.32 -9.85 -2.33
C VAL A 158 -4.84 -10.48 -3.64
N ALA A 159 -3.56 -10.84 -3.74
CA ALA A 159 -3.04 -11.55 -4.91
C ALA A 159 -3.72 -12.92 -5.09
N VAL A 160 -3.91 -13.67 -4.00
CA VAL A 160 -4.59 -14.96 -4.03
C VAL A 160 -6.07 -14.79 -4.40
N ASP A 161 -6.77 -13.84 -3.76
CA ASP A 161 -8.19 -13.59 -4.04
C ASP A 161 -8.41 -13.17 -5.49
N THR A 162 -7.54 -12.30 -6.02
CA THR A 162 -7.58 -11.86 -7.42
C THR A 162 -7.32 -13.03 -8.37
N PHE A 163 -6.33 -13.88 -8.08
CA PHE A 163 -6.03 -15.05 -8.90
C PHE A 163 -7.18 -16.06 -8.87
N CYS A 164 -7.73 -16.37 -7.70
CA CYS A 164 -8.88 -17.27 -7.58
C CYS A 164 -10.09 -16.75 -8.35
N GLY A 165 -10.37 -15.44 -8.27
CA GLY A 165 -11.43 -14.79 -9.04
C GLY A 165 -11.20 -14.91 -10.56
N ALA A 166 -9.98 -14.64 -11.02
CA ALA A 166 -9.63 -14.75 -12.44
C ALA A 166 -9.75 -16.18 -12.98
N VAL A 167 -9.33 -17.18 -12.19
CA VAL A 167 -9.49 -18.60 -12.56
C VAL A 167 -10.98 -18.95 -12.64
N GLN A 168 -11.78 -18.51 -11.68
CA GLN A 168 -13.22 -18.77 -11.70
C GLN A 168 -13.89 -18.14 -12.93
N GLU A 169 -13.61 -16.87 -13.22
CA GLU A 169 -14.12 -16.17 -14.41
C GLU A 169 -13.69 -16.88 -15.71
N ALA A 170 -12.44 -17.34 -15.78
CA ALA A 170 -11.95 -18.10 -16.92
C ALA A 170 -12.70 -19.43 -17.10
N VAL A 171 -13.01 -20.14 -16.01
CA VAL A 171 -13.78 -21.40 -16.04
C VAL A 171 -15.21 -21.15 -16.49
N GLU A 172 -15.88 -20.12 -15.95
CA GLU A 172 -17.25 -19.76 -16.31
C GLU A 172 -17.34 -19.39 -17.80
N LYS A 173 -16.42 -18.53 -18.28
CA LYS A 173 -16.31 -18.17 -19.69
C LYS A 173 -16.05 -19.37 -20.59
N PHE A 174 -15.15 -20.26 -20.18
CA PHE A 174 -14.87 -21.48 -20.94
C PHE A 174 -16.11 -22.37 -21.06
N GLN A 175 -16.89 -22.50 -19.99
CA GLN A 175 -18.13 -23.28 -20.01
C GLN A 175 -19.17 -22.66 -20.95
N GLU A 176 -19.30 -21.33 -20.95
CA GLU A 176 -20.16 -20.61 -21.90
C GLU A 176 -19.69 -20.81 -23.35
N ASP A 177 -18.40 -20.64 -23.62
CA ASP A 177 -17.82 -20.82 -24.94
C ASP A 177 -18.00 -22.26 -25.44
N MET A 178 -17.84 -23.26 -24.56
CA MET A 178 -18.08 -24.67 -24.88
C MET A 178 -19.53 -24.98 -25.21
N ASN A 179 -20.51 -24.29 -24.60
CA ASN A 179 -21.93 -24.47 -24.93
C ASN A 179 -22.27 -23.98 -26.34
N LEU A 180 -21.52 -22.98 -26.83
CA LEU A 180 -21.68 -22.41 -28.17
C LEU A 180 -20.75 -23.08 -29.20
N TYR A 181 -19.75 -23.81 -28.73
CA TYR A 181 -18.74 -24.43 -29.58
C TYR A 181 -19.34 -25.60 -30.38
N THR A 182 -19.30 -25.44 -31.69
CA THR A 182 -19.53 -26.55 -32.62
C THR A 182 -18.18 -26.98 -33.18
N LEU A 183 -17.89 -28.28 -33.13
CA LEU A 183 -16.77 -28.89 -33.85
C LEU A 183 -17.03 -28.76 -35.36
N ILE A 184 -16.85 -27.56 -35.91
CA ILE A 184 -16.72 -27.39 -37.34
C ILE A 184 -15.35 -27.95 -37.65
N ALA A 185 -15.28 -29.20 -38.14
CA ALA A 185 -14.14 -29.64 -38.91
C ALA A 185 -13.90 -28.54 -39.94
N LEU A 186 -12.78 -27.81 -39.84
CA LEU A 186 -12.47 -26.76 -40.79
C LEU A 186 -12.75 -27.34 -42.17
N PRO A 187 -13.65 -26.75 -42.99
CA PRO A 187 -13.69 -27.16 -44.37
C PRO A 187 -12.27 -26.93 -44.90
N SER A 188 -11.78 -27.83 -45.74
CA SER A 188 -10.43 -27.78 -46.33
C SER A 188 -10.24 -26.56 -47.28
N VAL A 189 -10.69 -25.36 -46.89
CA VAL A 189 -10.84 -24.14 -47.71
C VAL A 189 -9.50 -23.47 -48.03
N LEU A 190 -8.39 -24.14 -47.78
CA LEU A 190 -7.17 -23.88 -48.53
C LEU A 190 -6.91 -25.08 -49.41
N GLY A 191 -7.46 -25.04 -50.62
CA GLY A 191 -7.11 -25.92 -51.73
C GLY A 191 -5.67 -25.74 -52.16
N GLY A 192 -4.75 -26.19 -51.30
CA GLY A 192 -3.32 -26.33 -51.55
C GLY A 192 -2.87 -27.65 -50.95
N THR A 193 -2.34 -28.53 -51.80
CA THR A 193 -1.96 -29.92 -51.53
C THR A 193 -0.74 -30.10 -50.61
N ILE A 194 -0.47 -29.15 -49.71
CA ILE A 194 0.72 -29.17 -48.85
C ILE A 194 0.25 -28.92 -47.40
N PRO A 195 0.36 -29.91 -46.49
CA PRO A 195 0.19 -29.65 -45.07
C PRO A 195 1.21 -28.58 -44.65
N PRO A 196 0.83 -27.53 -43.90
CA PRO A 196 1.80 -26.61 -43.35
C PRO A 196 2.76 -27.43 -42.48
N MET A 197 4.03 -27.49 -42.87
CA MET A 197 5.06 -28.18 -42.11
C MET A 197 5.17 -27.49 -40.75
N ALA A 198 4.75 -28.19 -39.69
CA ALA A 198 4.90 -27.68 -38.33
C ALA A 198 6.40 -27.37 -38.11
N PRO A 199 6.76 -26.13 -37.74
CA PRO A 199 8.15 -25.80 -37.46
C PRO A 199 8.67 -26.73 -36.37
N THR A 200 9.82 -27.37 -36.61
CA THR A 200 10.48 -28.21 -35.61
C THR A 200 10.76 -27.37 -34.36
N PRO A 201 10.31 -27.81 -33.17
CA PRO A 201 10.53 -27.05 -31.94
C PRO A 201 12.03 -26.95 -31.69
N GLN A 202 12.57 -25.72 -31.75
CA GLN A 202 13.94 -25.47 -31.33
C GLN A 202 13.99 -25.51 -29.81
N PRO A 203 14.97 -26.22 -29.19
CA PRO A 203 15.09 -26.24 -27.74
C PRO A 203 15.29 -24.81 -27.22
N GLY A 204 14.33 -24.32 -26.43
CA GLY A 204 14.30 -22.96 -25.89
C GLY A 204 13.32 -21.99 -26.56
N SER A 205 12.64 -22.37 -27.66
CA SER A 205 11.56 -21.54 -28.22
C SER A 205 10.21 -21.87 -27.57
N LEU A 206 9.61 -20.87 -26.92
CA LEU A 206 8.22 -20.94 -26.44
C LEU A 206 7.29 -20.72 -27.65
N GLN A 207 7.16 -21.73 -28.52
CA GLN A 207 6.17 -21.69 -29.59
C GLN A 207 4.79 -22.13 -29.05
N PRO A 208 3.70 -21.42 -29.41
CA PRO A 208 2.37 -21.80 -29.00
C PRO A 208 2.00 -23.17 -29.62
N PRO A 209 1.31 -24.07 -28.88
CA PRO A 209 0.88 -25.35 -29.42
C PRO A 209 -0.18 -25.12 -30.51
N MET A 210 0.22 -25.22 -31.78
CA MET A 210 -0.67 -24.94 -32.93
C MET A 210 -1.92 -25.85 -32.96
N SER A 211 -1.85 -27.03 -32.35
CA SER A 211 -2.99 -27.95 -32.17
C SER A 211 -4.11 -27.37 -31.30
N LEU A 212 -3.86 -26.34 -30.48
CA LEU A 212 -4.89 -25.67 -29.70
C LEU A 212 -5.77 -24.75 -30.56
N LEU A 213 -5.33 -24.37 -31.78
CA LEU A 213 -6.14 -23.56 -32.69
C LEU A 213 -7.39 -24.30 -33.18
N ASP A 214 -7.35 -25.64 -33.21
CA ASP A 214 -8.51 -26.47 -33.53
C ASP A 214 -9.57 -26.41 -32.40
N PHE A 215 -9.15 -26.01 -31.18
CA PHE A 215 -9.96 -25.96 -29.97
C PHE A 215 -9.95 -24.56 -29.37
N GLN A 216 -10.50 -23.58 -30.11
CA GLN A 216 -10.49 -22.17 -29.72
C GLN A 216 -10.92 -21.89 -28.26
N PRO A 217 -12.01 -22.50 -27.71
CA PRO A 217 -12.37 -22.28 -26.30
C PRO A 217 -11.25 -22.70 -25.33
N LEU A 218 -10.57 -23.82 -25.60
CA LEU A 218 -9.48 -24.32 -24.77
C LEU A 218 -8.25 -23.41 -24.87
N ALA A 219 -7.94 -22.90 -26.06
CA ALA A 219 -6.86 -21.93 -26.25
C ALA A 219 -7.12 -20.63 -25.44
N CYS A 220 -8.34 -20.10 -25.52
CA CYS A 220 -8.74 -18.91 -24.75
C CYS A 220 -8.68 -19.15 -23.24
N PHE A 221 -9.18 -20.28 -22.76
CA PHE A 221 -9.13 -20.65 -21.34
C PHE A 221 -7.70 -20.71 -20.80
N LEU A 222 -6.80 -21.38 -21.51
CA LEU A 222 -5.39 -21.48 -21.10
C LEU A 222 -4.71 -20.12 -21.06
N ASN A 223 -4.97 -19.25 -22.03
CA ASN A 223 -4.43 -17.89 -22.03
C ASN A 223 -4.90 -17.13 -20.79
N ASN A 224 -6.20 -17.20 -20.44
CA ASN A 224 -6.75 -16.50 -19.28
C ASN A 224 -6.20 -17.01 -17.94
N ILE A 225 -5.76 -18.26 -17.83
CA ILE A 225 -5.11 -18.78 -16.60
C ILE A 225 -3.66 -18.31 -16.49
N LEU A 226 -2.98 -18.12 -17.63
CA LEU A 226 -1.53 -17.86 -17.69
C LEU A 226 -1.16 -16.37 -17.64
N THR A 227 -2.10 -15.46 -17.83
CA THR A 227 -1.93 -13.99 -17.77
C THR A 227 -2.56 -13.39 -16.53
#